data_AF-A0A4V3K7Q1-F1
#
_entry.id   AF-A0A4V3K7Q1-F1
#
_cell.length_a   1.000
_cell.length_b   1.000
_cell.length_c   1.000
_cell.angle_alpha   90.00
_cell.angle_beta   90.00
_cell.angle_gamma   90.00
#
_symmetry.space_group_name_H-M   'P 1'
#
loop_
_entity.id
_entity.type
_entity.pdbx_description
1 polymer ?
#
loop_
_entity_poly.entity_id
_entity_poly.type
_entity_poly.pdbx_seq_one_letter_code
_entity_poly.pdbx_strand_id
1 'polypeptide(L)'
;MSLHGLNRRAFLKSGAVLGTGVIASGMSLSQAIWAAEAKVLTVRSDYDIDKLDPGFYSNSYNVDVMNCIYSKLTRYKSGPEWGWELEAAEKIEQVDPT
;
A
#
# COMPACT_ATOMS: atom_id res chain seq x y z
N MET A 1 34.00 35.84 -17.20
CA MET A 1 34.57 34.58 -16.67
C MET A 1 33.73 33.44 -17.24
N SER A 2 34.26 32.67 -18.19
CA SER A 2 33.50 31.70 -18.99
C SER A 2 33.66 30.28 -18.44
N LEU A 3 32.56 29.59 -18.14
CA LEU A 3 32.49 28.21 -17.68
C LEU A 3 32.85 27.23 -18.81
N HIS A 4 34.14 27.08 -19.13
CA HIS A 4 34.64 26.00 -19.97
C HIS A 4 35.28 24.94 -19.05
N GLY A 5 34.68 23.74 -18.91
CA GLY A 5 35.43 22.65 -18.28
C GLY A 5 34.74 21.36 -17.86
N LEU A 6 33.41 21.25 -17.80
CA LEU A 6 32.79 19.97 -17.43
C LEU A 6 32.63 19.08 -18.67
N ASN A 7 33.63 18.24 -18.92
CA ASN A 7 33.56 17.21 -19.96
C ASN A 7 32.44 16.21 -19.60
N ARG A 8 31.45 16.02 -20.49
CA ARG A 8 30.35 15.05 -20.30
C ARG A 8 30.84 13.67 -19.87
N ARG A 9 31.97 13.22 -20.42
CA ARG A 9 32.57 11.92 -20.06
C ARG A 9 33.04 11.89 -18.60
N ALA A 10 33.63 12.97 -18.11
CA ALA A 10 34.05 13.07 -16.72
C ALA A 10 32.83 13.06 -15.79
N PHE A 11 31.79 13.81 -16.15
CA PHE A 11 30.52 13.85 -15.41
C PHE A 11 29.81 12.49 -15.37
N LEU A 12 29.73 11.78 -16.50
CA LEU A 12 29.11 10.46 -16.56
C LEU A 12 29.91 9.41 -15.78
N LYS A 13 31.25 9.47 -15.81
CA LYS A 13 32.10 8.57 -15.02
C LYS A 13 31.97 8.83 -13.53
N SER A 14 31.94 10.08 -13.10
CA SER A 14 31.75 10.41 -11.68
C SER A 14 30.35 10.01 -11.21
N GLY A 15 29.31 10.22 -12.02
CA GLY A 15 27.95 9.76 -11.71
C GLY A 15 27.82 8.25 -11.60
N ALA A 16 28.46 7.50 -12.51
CA ALA A 16 28.45 6.03 -12.50
C ALA A 16 29.13 5.44 -11.25
N VAL A 17 30.27 6.01 -10.83
CA VAL A 17 31.00 5.56 -9.63
C VAL A 17 30.21 5.82 -8.35
N LEU A 18 29.52 6.96 -8.26
CA LEU A 18 28.66 7.27 -7.11
C LEU A 18 27.42 6.35 -7.08
N GLY A 19 26.79 6.12 -8.23
CA GLY A 19 25.63 5.22 -8.33
C GLY A 19 25.95 3.76 -7.98
N THR A 20 27.09 3.24 -8.45
CA THR A 20 27.52 1.88 -8.09
C THR A 20 27.98 1.76 -6.64
N GLY A 21 28.59 2.80 -6.06
CA GLY A 21 28.96 2.83 -4.65
C GLY A 21 27.77 2.75 -3.70
N VAL A 22 26.65 3.38 -4.05
CA VAL A 22 25.40 3.31 -3.26
C VAL A 22 24.77 1.92 -3.35
N ILE A 23 24.77 1.30 -4.53
CA ILE A 23 24.23 -0.06 -4.73
C ILE A 23 25.13 -1.12 -4.03
N ALA A 24 26.46 -0.99 -4.16
CA ALA A 24 27.42 -1.96 -3.63
C ALA A 24 27.59 -1.89 -2.10
N SER A 25 27.31 -0.74 -1.48
CA SER A 25 27.36 -0.58 -0.02
C SER A 25 26.11 -1.13 0.69
N GLY A 26 25.15 -1.70 -0.04
CA GLY A 26 23.89 -2.17 0.54
C GLY A 26 23.00 -1.06 1.11
N MET A 27 23.37 0.21 0.88
CA MET A 27 22.52 1.34 1.22
C MET A 27 21.35 1.34 0.25
N SER A 28 20.21 0.81 0.71
CA SER A 28 18.95 0.90 -0.03
C SER A 28 18.69 2.36 -0.40
N LEU A 29 18.69 2.68 -1.69
CA LEU A 29 18.19 3.95 -2.23
C LEU A 29 16.71 4.17 -1.92
N SER A 30 16.04 3.17 -1.34
CA SER A 30 14.62 3.16 -1.01
C SER A 30 14.45 2.89 0.48
N GLN A 31 14.47 3.93 1.30
CA GLN A 31 13.80 3.90 2.61
C GLN A 31 13.01 5.17 2.93
N ALA A 32 13.11 6.22 2.11
CA ALA A 32 12.10 7.25 2.14
C ALA A 32 10.85 6.70 1.43
N ILE A 33 9.99 6.02 2.18
CA ILE A 33 8.62 5.76 1.76
C ILE A 33 7.92 7.11 1.89
N TRP A 34 7.89 7.88 0.80
CA TRP A 34 7.14 9.12 0.75
C TRP A 34 5.67 8.74 0.67
N ALA A 35 4.96 8.80 1.80
CA ALA A 35 3.52 8.78 1.77
C ALA A 35 3.06 10.01 0.97
N ALA A 36 2.10 9.81 0.06
CA ALA A 36 1.41 10.94 -0.54
C ALA A 36 0.83 11.80 0.60
N GLU A 37 1.09 13.11 0.57
CA GLU A 37 0.58 14.04 1.59
C GLU A 37 -0.96 14.06 1.64
N ALA A 38 -1.60 13.68 0.52
CA ALA A 38 -3.04 13.64 0.39
C ALA A 38 -3.68 12.57 1.31
N LYS A 39 -4.62 13.02 2.14
CA LYS A 39 -5.44 12.17 3.03
C LYS A 39 -6.64 11.51 2.35
N VAL A 40 -6.89 11.82 1.08
CA VAL A 40 -8.07 11.35 0.34
C VAL A 40 -7.63 10.41 -0.76
N LEU A 41 -8.11 9.16 -0.69
CA LEU A 41 -7.98 8.19 -1.76
C LEU A 41 -9.26 8.21 -2.59
N THR A 42 -9.14 8.43 -3.91
CA THR A 42 -10.25 8.30 -4.85
C THR A 42 -10.11 6.96 -5.58
N VAL A 43 -11.19 6.17 -5.59
CA VAL A 43 -11.23 4.83 -6.18
C VAL A 43 -12.38 4.74 -7.18
N ARG A 44 -12.23 3.91 -8.22
CA ARG A 44 -13.31 3.58 -9.16
C ARG A 44 -14.09 2.39 -8.61
N SER A 45 -15.42 2.48 -8.60
CA SER A 45 -16.33 1.33 -8.51
C SER A 45 -16.80 0.91 -9.90
N ASP A 46 -17.08 -0.38 -10.09
CA ASP A 46 -17.57 -0.90 -11.37
C ASP A 46 -19.03 -0.57 -11.66
N TYR A 47 -19.83 -0.38 -10.61
CA TYR A 47 -21.24 -0.01 -10.66
C TYR A 47 -21.60 0.96 -9.53
N ASP A 48 -22.76 1.59 -9.66
CA ASP A 48 -23.34 2.42 -8.61
C ASP A 48 -23.77 1.56 -7.41
N ILE A 49 -23.59 2.10 -6.22
CA ILE A 49 -24.04 1.47 -4.98
C ILE A 49 -25.58 1.45 -4.92
N ASP A 50 -26.17 0.31 -4.57
CA ASP A 50 -27.62 0.14 -4.56
C ASP A 50 -28.18 -0.46 -3.26
N LYS A 51 -27.32 -0.97 -2.36
CA LYS A 51 -27.74 -1.58 -1.10
C LYS A 51 -26.72 -1.38 0.00
N LEU A 52 -27.11 -0.77 1.11
CA LEU A 52 -26.27 -0.52 2.30
C LEU A 52 -26.58 -1.41 3.51
N ASP A 53 -27.69 -2.14 3.47
CA ASP A 53 -28.12 -3.00 4.58
C ASP A 53 -27.25 -4.26 4.63
N PRO A 54 -26.53 -4.53 5.75
CA PRO A 54 -25.64 -5.68 5.87
C PRO A 54 -26.32 -7.04 5.66
N GLY A 55 -27.63 -7.14 5.91
CA GLY A 55 -28.36 -8.39 5.72
C GLY A 55 -28.67 -8.74 4.27
N PHE A 56 -28.40 -7.84 3.32
CA PHE A 56 -28.98 -7.94 1.97
C PHE A 56 -28.06 -7.49 0.82
N TYR A 57 -26.83 -7.05 1.07
CA TYR A 57 -25.88 -6.83 -0.03
C TYR A 57 -25.26 -8.17 -0.48
N SER A 58 -25.00 -8.32 -1.79
CA SER A 58 -24.42 -9.56 -2.35
C SER A 58 -23.40 -9.36 -3.48
N ASN A 59 -23.19 -8.11 -3.91
CA ASN A 59 -22.30 -7.77 -5.02
C ASN A 59 -21.01 -7.10 -4.51
N SER A 60 -19.96 -7.08 -5.34
CA SER A 60 -18.63 -6.59 -4.95
C SER A 60 -18.59 -5.08 -4.69
N TYR A 61 -19.27 -4.27 -5.51
CA TYR A 61 -19.26 -2.81 -5.36
C TYR A 61 -19.93 -2.35 -4.06
N ASN A 62 -20.97 -3.04 -3.58
CA ASN A 62 -21.50 -2.81 -2.24
C ASN A 62 -20.51 -3.28 -1.16
N VAL A 63 -19.89 -4.46 -1.32
CA VAL A 63 -18.89 -4.98 -0.37
C VAL A 63 -17.72 -4.02 -0.16
N ASP A 64 -17.23 -3.38 -1.22
CA ASP A 64 -16.12 -2.42 -1.17
C ASP A 64 -16.45 -1.24 -0.25
N VAL A 65 -17.64 -0.66 -0.39
CA VAL A 65 -18.08 0.45 0.48
C VAL A 65 -18.35 -0.04 1.91
N MET A 66 -18.94 -1.22 2.06
CA MET A 66 -19.29 -1.80 3.37
C MET A 66 -18.07 -2.12 4.21
N ASN A 67 -16.97 -2.55 3.58
CA ASN A 67 -15.69 -2.72 4.24
C ASN A 67 -15.13 -1.40 4.83
N CYS A 68 -15.58 -0.24 4.34
CA CYS A 68 -15.15 1.06 4.84
C CYS A 68 -16.04 1.63 5.95
N ILE A 69 -17.33 1.25 6.00
CA ILE A 69 -18.31 1.89 6.90
C ILE A 69 -18.79 1.00 8.05
N TYR A 70 -18.64 -0.32 7.96
CA TYR A 70 -19.01 -1.25 9.02
C TYR A 70 -17.79 -1.92 9.61
N SER A 71 -17.71 -1.91 10.95
CA SER A 71 -16.75 -2.73 11.69
C SER A 71 -17.27 -4.17 11.78
N LYS A 72 -16.39 -5.13 11.49
CA LYS A 72 -16.67 -6.56 11.59
C LYS A 72 -16.02 -7.12 12.85
N LEU A 73 -16.33 -8.38 13.18
CA LEU A 73 -15.64 -9.06 14.28
C LEU A 73 -14.15 -9.24 13.96
N THR A 74 -13.86 -9.68 12.74
CA THR A 74 -12.52 -9.80 12.16
C THR A 74 -12.46 -9.14 10.80
N ARG A 75 -11.25 -8.77 10.40
CA ARG A 75 -10.96 -8.29 9.05
C ARG A 75 -9.84 -9.08 8.41
N TYR A 76 -9.81 -9.05 7.09
CA TYR A 76 -8.78 -9.70 6.30
C TYR A 76 -7.43 -9.00 6.52
N LYS A 77 -6.41 -9.78 6.88
CA LYS A 77 -5.02 -9.32 6.98
C LYS A 77 -4.34 -9.52 5.64
N SER A 78 -4.06 -8.41 4.96
CA SER A 78 -3.30 -8.40 3.71
C SER A 78 -1.79 -8.32 3.99
N GLY A 79 -0.98 -8.85 3.07
CA GLY A 79 0.48 -8.83 3.19
C GLY A 79 1.14 -10.07 2.59
N PRO A 80 2.41 -10.34 2.95
CA PRO A 80 3.15 -11.53 2.53
C PRO A 80 2.47 -12.83 2.98
N GLU A 81 1.75 -12.78 4.10
CA GLU A 81 0.95 -13.88 4.63
C GLU A 81 -0.50 -13.43 4.73
N TRP A 82 -1.40 -14.26 4.19
CA TRP A 82 -2.84 -13.99 4.22
C TRP A 82 -3.44 -14.58 5.48
N GLY A 83 -4.34 -13.83 6.12
CA GLY A 83 -5.01 -14.32 7.32
C GLY A 83 -6.14 -13.42 7.78
N TRP A 84 -6.51 -13.58 9.05
CA TRP A 84 -7.53 -12.78 9.72
C TRP A 84 -6.92 -12.11 10.95
N GLU A 85 -7.35 -10.90 11.23
CA GLU A 85 -7.05 -10.19 12.47
C GLU A 85 -8.32 -9.67 13.12
N LEU A 86 -8.29 -9.50 14.43
CA LEU A 86 -9.40 -8.94 15.21
C LEU A 86 -9.64 -7.49 14.76
N GLU A 87 -10.91 -7.12 14.60
CA GLU A 87 -11.31 -5.75 14.33
C GLU A 87 -12.14 -5.21 15.49
N ALA A 88 -13.43 -5.53 15.58
CA ALA A 88 -14.27 -5.14 16.70
C ALA A 88 -14.29 -6.17 17.84
N ALA A 89 -13.92 -7.43 17.56
CA ALA A 89 -13.92 -8.48 18.57
C ALA A 89 -12.68 -8.40 19.46
N GLU A 90 -12.85 -8.61 20.76
CA GLU A 90 -11.72 -8.72 21.71
C GLU A 90 -11.06 -10.11 21.64
N LYS A 91 -11.82 -11.14 21.27
CA LYS A 91 -11.36 -12.52 21.14
C LYS A 91 -12.26 -13.28 20.16
N ILE A 92 -11.67 -14.19 19.38
CA ILE A 92 -12.38 -15.25 18.65
C ILE A 92 -11.69 -16.58 18.98
N GLU A 93 -12.49 -17.59 19.29
CA GLU A 93 -12.04 -18.95 19.58
C GLU A 93 -12.97 -19.93 18.90
N GLN A 94 -12.40 -20.87 18.15
CA GLN A 94 -13.13 -22.03 17.62
C GLN A 94 -13.11 -23.12 18.68
N VAL A 95 -14.27 -23.42 19.27
CA VAL A 95 -14.41 -24.33 20.42
C VAL A 95 -14.64 -25.79 20.04
N ASP A 96 -14.94 -26.05 18.77
CA ASP A 96 -15.18 -27.37 18.21
C ASP A 96 -14.65 -27.45 16.75
N PRO A 97 -14.57 -28.64 16.15
CA PRO A 97 -14.14 -28.78 14.77
C PRO A 97 -15.14 -28.25 13.73
N THR A 98 -16.37 -27.86 14.14
CA THR A 98 -17.49 -27.50 13.26
C THR A 98 -18.53 -26.64 13.96
#